data_AF-A0A7Y2FW21-F1
#
_entry.id   AF-A0A7Y2FW21-F1
#
_cell.length_a   1.000
_cell.length_b   1.000
_cell.length_c   1.000
_cell.angle_alpha   90.00
_cell.angle_beta   90.00
_cell.angle_gamma   90.00
#
_symmetry.space_group_name_H-M   'P 1'
#
loop_
_entity.id
_entity.type
_entity.pdbx_description
1 polymer ?
#
loop_
_entity_poly.entity_id
_entity_poly.type
_entity_poly.pdbx_seq_one_letter_code
_entity_poly.pdbx_strand_id
1 'polypeptide(L)'
;MRKILPTLLCILFFIPISNAAHLSASLQVNARCSGDNEVPAVQTSGYGLAVVSISPDRRSATLEFQATALSGPITGIHIHEAPAGENGPVVVNLTPQLDGTGLTFTLSNTADFSISKLIAGDYYLNVHTDLNPGGEIRGQFALESDLLFGGILAGDNEVPAINTNATGYVSAALSSSGNELIINAQFENLSSDIIGAHLHMGALGINGGVVADLSGLVTAGASIKATIDPTGITEAMLNGEIYLNIHTVLNPMGELRGQLNPMTGLTFDTDLSGDNEVPPVMSEANGVVNFSYDMASNSIIYEGYISSTSSAIVAAHLHNAPAGSNGGVLLNLSGTVTNGTFRDTINNVSTLVLDAMLSGQVYLNVHTEDVASGELRGQVTRLLREAYMCNLSGDQQVPSNASIGAG
;
A
#
# COMPACT_ATOMS: atom_id res chain seq x y z
N MET A 1 39.01 60.69 18.37
CA MET A 1 38.82 59.22 18.52
C MET A 1 37.43 58.84 18.03
N ARG A 2 37.30 58.44 16.76
CA ARG A 2 36.05 57.88 16.20
C ARG A 2 36.17 56.36 16.24
N LYS A 3 35.31 55.71 17.04
CA LYS A 3 35.24 54.25 17.15
C LYS A 3 34.61 53.69 15.87
N ILE A 4 35.35 52.83 15.18
CA ILE A 4 34.85 52.02 14.07
C ILE A 4 34.11 50.83 14.70
N LEU A 5 32.80 50.73 14.47
CA LEU A 5 31.98 49.60 14.89
C LEU A 5 32.00 48.58 13.73
N PRO A 6 32.44 47.33 13.93
CA PRO A 6 32.41 46.35 12.85
C PRO A 6 30.98 45.86 12.66
N THR A 7 30.42 46.09 11.47
CA THR A 7 29.15 45.51 11.05
C THR A 7 29.37 44.01 10.85
N LEU A 8 28.85 43.19 11.76
CA LEU A 8 28.84 41.74 11.61
C LEU A 8 27.77 41.37 10.59
N LEU A 9 28.18 41.04 9.37
CA LEU A 9 27.29 40.53 8.32
C LEU A 9 27.05 39.04 8.61
N CYS A 10 25.93 38.71 9.26
CA CYS A 10 25.46 37.33 9.35
C CYS A 10 25.05 36.85 7.96
N ILE A 11 25.89 36.05 7.32
CA ILE A 11 25.52 35.27 6.14
C ILE A 11 24.64 34.13 6.65
N LEU A 12 23.32 34.28 6.50
CA LEU A 12 22.37 33.20 6.62
C LEU A 12 22.68 32.19 5.51
N PHE A 13 23.39 31.10 5.86
CA PHE A 13 23.41 29.91 5.04
C PHE A 13 21.99 29.36 5.02
N PHE A 14 21.27 29.57 3.92
CA PHE A 14 20.16 28.71 3.54
C PHE A 14 20.77 27.33 3.33
N ILE A 15 20.68 26.47 4.35
CA ILE A 15 20.76 25.04 4.14
C ILE A 15 19.49 24.72 3.33
N PRO A 16 19.58 24.30 2.07
CA PRO A 16 18.42 23.71 1.43
C PRO A 16 18.03 22.53 2.31
N ILE A 17 16.87 22.64 2.96
CA ILE A 17 16.17 21.47 3.46
C ILE A 17 15.88 20.69 2.18
N SER A 18 16.70 19.68 1.92
CA SER A 18 16.34 18.60 1.01
C SER A 18 15.12 17.93 1.64
N ASN A 19 13.95 18.45 1.31
CA ASN A 19 12.75 17.63 1.32
C ASN A 19 13.08 16.50 0.36
N ALA A 20 13.35 15.31 0.90
CA ALA A 20 13.36 14.14 0.07
C ALA A 20 12.00 14.12 -0.65
N ALA A 21 12.06 13.98 -1.97
CA ALA A 21 10.89 14.01 -2.84
C ALA A 21 10.10 12.69 -2.66
N HIS A 22 9.59 12.47 -1.45
CA HIS A 22 9.06 11.19 -0.98
C HIS A 22 7.71 10.80 -1.58
N LEU A 23 7.19 11.54 -2.56
CA LEU A 23 5.88 11.31 -3.19
C LEU A 23 5.93 11.72 -4.66
N SER A 24 6.51 10.86 -5.50
CA SER A 24 6.35 10.97 -6.94
C SER A 24 5.01 10.39 -7.36
N ALA A 25 4.30 11.04 -8.29
CA ALA A 25 3.15 10.43 -8.97
C ALA A 25 3.57 9.24 -9.86
N SER A 26 4.88 9.08 -10.13
CA SER A 26 5.40 7.94 -10.87
C SER A 26 5.43 6.71 -9.98
N LEU A 27 4.68 5.70 -10.41
CA LEU A 27 4.58 4.43 -9.73
C LEU A 27 5.77 3.54 -10.12
N GLN A 28 6.32 2.80 -9.15
CA GLN A 28 7.37 1.84 -9.40
C GLN A 28 6.84 0.41 -9.24
N VAL A 29 7.19 -0.42 -10.19
CA VAL A 29 6.95 -1.86 -10.20
C VAL A 29 8.31 -2.53 -10.34
N ASN A 30 8.57 -3.62 -9.62
CA ASN A 30 9.82 -4.36 -9.76
C ASN A 30 9.56 -5.85 -10.00
N ALA A 31 10.56 -6.53 -10.57
CA ALA A 31 10.60 -7.97 -10.68
C ALA A 31 11.99 -8.46 -10.28
N ARG A 32 12.07 -9.19 -9.16
CA ARG A 32 13.28 -9.88 -8.70
C ARG A 32 13.35 -11.24 -9.36
N CYS A 33 14.34 -11.44 -10.22
CA CYS A 33 14.47 -12.62 -11.05
C CYS A 33 15.44 -13.63 -10.43
N SER A 34 15.00 -14.88 -10.27
CA SER A 34 15.82 -16.00 -9.80
C SER A 34 15.41 -17.31 -10.48
N GLY A 35 16.25 -18.34 -10.38
CA GLY A 35 15.91 -19.68 -10.88
C GLY A 35 14.81 -20.39 -10.07
N ASP A 36 14.68 -20.07 -8.78
CA ASP A 36 13.63 -20.63 -7.92
C ASP A 36 12.22 -20.20 -8.35
N ASN A 37 12.13 -19.04 -9.03
CA ASN A 37 10.87 -18.51 -9.55
C ASN A 37 10.46 -19.14 -10.90
N GLU A 38 11.35 -19.87 -11.59
CA GLU A 38 11.01 -20.56 -12.84
C GLU A 38 9.99 -21.68 -12.62
N VAL A 39 9.26 -22.04 -13.68
CA VAL A 39 8.25 -23.10 -13.63
C VAL A 39 8.50 -24.12 -14.75
N PRO A 40 9.17 -25.26 -14.47
CA PRO A 40 9.72 -25.68 -13.17
C PRO A 40 10.99 -24.92 -12.76
N ALA A 41 11.28 -24.90 -11.45
CA ALA A 41 12.44 -24.18 -10.90
C ALA A 41 13.77 -24.68 -11.49
N VAL A 42 14.70 -23.74 -11.71
CA VAL A 42 16.02 -23.97 -12.30
C VAL A 42 17.10 -23.76 -11.24
N GLN A 43 18.02 -24.72 -11.11
CA GLN A 43 19.19 -24.59 -10.25
C GLN A 43 20.26 -23.75 -10.96
N THR A 44 20.35 -22.47 -10.61
CA THR A 44 21.35 -21.53 -11.14
C THR A 44 21.80 -20.56 -10.04
N SER A 45 22.98 -19.97 -10.21
CA SER A 45 23.42 -18.79 -9.45
C SER A 45 22.89 -17.48 -10.02
N GLY A 46 22.26 -17.53 -11.20
CA GLY A 46 21.76 -16.38 -11.91
C GLY A 46 20.71 -15.62 -11.12
N TYR A 47 20.79 -14.29 -11.18
CA TYR A 47 19.77 -13.40 -10.66
C TYR A 47 19.70 -12.11 -11.47
N GLY A 48 18.56 -11.43 -11.38
CA GLY A 48 18.35 -10.14 -12.03
C GLY A 48 17.32 -9.28 -11.31
N LEU A 49 17.33 -8.00 -11.63
CA LEU A 49 16.35 -7.04 -11.15
C LEU A 49 15.84 -6.25 -12.34
N ALA A 50 14.52 -6.24 -12.52
CA ALA A 50 13.84 -5.27 -13.35
C ALA A 50 13.12 -4.25 -12.47
N VAL A 51 13.23 -2.98 -12.81
CA VAL A 51 12.43 -1.89 -12.23
C VAL A 51 11.75 -1.15 -13.37
N VAL A 52 10.47 -0.89 -13.19
CA VAL A 52 9.63 -0.17 -14.13
C VAL A 52 9.14 1.10 -13.48
N SER A 53 9.55 2.24 -14.02
CA SER A 53 9.06 3.56 -13.62
C SER A 53 7.92 3.97 -14.56
N ILE A 54 6.70 4.05 -14.03
CA ILE A 54 5.49 4.38 -14.79
C ILE A 54 5.34 5.90 -14.86
N SER A 55 5.06 6.43 -16.05
CA SER A 55 4.83 7.86 -16.23
C SER A 55 3.64 8.36 -15.41
N PRO A 56 3.62 9.63 -14.95
CA PRO A 56 2.48 10.17 -14.21
C PRO A 56 1.14 10.06 -14.96
N ASP A 57 1.15 10.14 -16.30
CA ASP A 57 -0.06 9.97 -17.11
C ASP A 57 -0.45 8.49 -17.35
N ARG A 58 0.36 7.54 -16.85
CA ARG A 58 0.23 6.08 -17.01
C ARG A 58 0.10 5.61 -18.46
N ARG A 59 0.66 6.36 -19.42
CA ARG A 59 0.63 6.00 -20.85
C ARG A 59 1.89 5.29 -21.30
N SER A 60 3.00 5.49 -20.59
CA SER A 60 4.25 4.80 -20.83
C SER A 60 4.91 4.37 -19.52
N ALA A 61 5.87 3.48 -19.62
CA ALA A 61 6.72 3.12 -18.50
C ALA A 61 8.14 2.86 -18.98
N THR A 62 9.15 3.21 -18.19
CA THR A 62 10.55 2.89 -18.49
C THR A 62 10.94 1.67 -17.69
N LEU A 63 11.21 0.56 -18.38
CA LEU A 63 11.80 -0.65 -17.84
C LEU A 63 13.32 -0.52 -17.88
N GLU A 64 13.95 -0.73 -16.74
CA GLU A 64 15.39 -0.93 -16.58
C GLU A 64 15.61 -2.33 -16.01
N PHE A 65 16.53 -3.08 -16.61
CA PHE A 65 16.84 -4.45 -16.19
C PHE A 65 18.34 -4.69 -16.19
N GLN A 66 18.79 -5.46 -15.21
CA GLN A 66 20.16 -5.94 -15.11
C GLN A 66 20.16 -7.36 -14.54
N ALA A 67 20.98 -8.25 -15.11
CA ALA A 67 21.25 -9.58 -14.57
C ALA A 67 22.75 -9.89 -14.49
N THR A 68 23.08 -10.87 -13.65
CA THR A 68 24.44 -11.37 -13.47
C THR A 68 24.43 -12.83 -13.01
N ALA A 69 25.61 -13.44 -12.96
CA ALA A 69 25.84 -14.83 -12.56
C ALA A 69 25.02 -15.88 -13.35
N LEU A 70 24.55 -15.51 -14.55
CA LEU A 70 23.90 -16.40 -15.50
C LEU A 70 24.88 -17.45 -16.03
N SER A 71 24.34 -18.59 -16.43
CA SER A 71 25.12 -19.73 -16.95
C SER A 71 25.76 -19.47 -18.32
N GLY A 72 25.34 -18.41 -19.02
CA GLY A 72 25.87 -17.98 -20.30
C GLY A 72 25.27 -16.65 -20.77
N PRO A 73 25.56 -16.23 -22.02
CA PRO A 73 24.93 -15.05 -22.63
C PRO A 73 23.39 -15.19 -22.68
N ILE A 74 22.69 -14.07 -22.56
CA ILE A 74 21.24 -14.03 -22.70
C ILE A 74 20.87 -14.32 -24.16
N THR A 75 20.07 -15.35 -24.41
CA THR A 75 19.58 -15.73 -25.74
C THR A 75 18.16 -15.24 -26.02
N GLY A 76 17.43 -14.86 -24.96
CA GLY A 76 16.09 -14.29 -25.05
C GLY A 76 15.70 -13.60 -23.75
N ILE A 77 14.85 -12.57 -23.85
CA ILE A 77 14.22 -11.92 -22.70
C ILE A 77 12.83 -11.45 -23.10
N HIS A 78 11.84 -11.81 -22.28
CA HIS A 78 10.43 -11.63 -22.62
C HIS A 78 9.61 -11.19 -21.40
N ILE A 79 8.61 -10.35 -21.65
CA ILE A 79 7.49 -10.19 -20.71
C ILE A 79 6.40 -11.17 -21.13
N HIS A 80 5.91 -11.95 -20.17
CA HIS A 80 4.81 -12.90 -20.34
C HIS A 80 3.61 -12.50 -19.49
N GLU A 81 2.42 -12.97 -19.86
CA GLU A 81 1.18 -12.77 -19.10
C GLU A 81 0.71 -14.06 -18.43
N ALA A 82 0.89 -14.15 -17.11
CA ALA A 82 0.30 -15.17 -16.24
C ALA A 82 0.43 -14.74 -14.78
N PRO A 83 -0.44 -15.25 -13.88
CA PRO A 83 -0.22 -15.12 -12.45
C PRO A 83 1.08 -15.82 -12.01
N ALA A 84 1.58 -15.46 -10.83
CA ALA A 84 2.76 -16.07 -10.24
C ALA A 84 2.60 -17.60 -10.13
N GLY A 85 3.62 -18.36 -10.52
CA GLY A 85 3.61 -19.83 -10.49
C GLY A 85 3.02 -20.50 -11.74
N GLU A 86 2.48 -19.74 -12.70
CA GLU A 86 1.97 -20.27 -13.97
C GLU A 86 2.79 -19.79 -15.17
N ASN A 87 2.77 -20.55 -16.28
CA ASN A 87 3.42 -20.16 -17.54
C ASN A 87 2.39 -19.52 -18.48
N GLY A 88 2.78 -18.41 -19.11
CA GLY A 88 1.92 -17.61 -19.98
C GLY A 88 2.50 -17.34 -21.37
N PRO A 89 1.70 -16.82 -22.32
CA PRO A 89 2.21 -16.36 -23.61
C PRO A 89 3.14 -15.15 -23.45
N VAL A 90 4.04 -14.99 -24.42
CA VAL A 90 4.87 -13.78 -24.56
C VAL A 90 3.99 -12.62 -25.02
N VAL A 91 4.05 -11.49 -24.31
CA VAL A 91 3.35 -10.24 -24.67
C VAL A 91 4.32 -9.12 -25.10
N VAL A 92 5.58 -9.17 -24.68
CA VAL A 92 6.63 -8.25 -25.15
C VAL A 92 7.93 -9.02 -25.38
N ASN A 93 8.53 -8.87 -26.57
CA ASN A 93 9.89 -9.33 -26.85
C ASN A 93 10.90 -8.20 -26.62
N LEU A 94 11.79 -8.40 -25.65
CA LEU A 94 12.81 -7.45 -25.25
C LEU A 94 14.21 -7.83 -25.75
N THR A 95 14.35 -8.99 -26.41
CA THR A 95 15.63 -9.53 -26.87
C THR A 95 16.40 -8.56 -27.79
N PRO A 96 15.77 -7.89 -28.77
CA PRO A 96 16.46 -6.89 -29.58
C PRO A 96 17.01 -5.65 -28.84
N GLN A 97 16.67 -5.47 -27.56
CA GLN A 97 16.97 -4.29 -26.75
C GLN A 97 18.06 -4.57 -25.71
N LEU A 98 18.58 -5.80 -25.67
CA LEU A 98 19.68 -6.17 -24.79
C LEU A 98 20.96 -5.40 -25.14
N ASP A 99 21.61 -4.92 -24.09
CA ASP A 99 22.99 -4.44 -24.11
C ASP A 99 23.77 -5.23 -23.04
N GLY A 100 24.51 -6.26 -23.48
CA GLY A 100 25.16 -7.21 -22.58
C GLY A 100 24.13 -8.01 -21.77
N THR A 101 24.14 -7.83 -20.45
CA THR A 101 23.21 -8.50 -19.51
C THR A 101 22.13 -7.58 -18.96
N GLY A 102 21.99 -6.38 -19.51
CA GLY A 102 20.98 -5.41 -19.11
C GLY A 102 20.21 -4.84 -20.30
N LEU A 103 19.20 -4.02 -20.00
CA LEU A 103 18.51 -3.19 -20.99
C LEU A 103 17.81 -2.00 -20.34
N THR A 104 17.50 -1.01 -21.18
CA THR A 104 16.51 0.02 -20.90
C THR A 104 15.52 0.07 -22.04
N PHE A 105 14.22 0.03 -21.74
CA PHE A 105 13.17 0.02 -22.76
C PHE A 105 11.94 0.80 -22.32
N THR A 106 11.31 1.53 -23.24
CA THR A 106 10.04 2.20 -22.98
C THR A 106 8.89 1.29 -23.38
N LEU A 107 8.12 0.87 -22.38
CA LEU A 107 6.86 0.16 -22.51
C LEU A 107 5.73 1.18 -22.76
N SER A 108 4.75 0.79 -23.56
CA SER A 108 3.51 1.53 -23.82
C SER A 108 2.39 0.53 -24.06
N ASN A 109 1.15 0.93 -23.80
CA ASN A 109 0.00 0.05 -24.01
C ASN A 109 -0.08 -0.42 -25.49
N THR A 110 -0.25 -1.72 -25.68
CA THR A 110 -0.47 -2.38 -26.97
C THR A 110 -1.76 -3.22 -26.91
N ALA A 111 -2.02 -4.05 -27.93
CA ALA A 111 -3.12 -5.01 -27.88
C ALA A 111 -2.87 -6.14 -26.85
N ASP A 112 -1.60 -6.51 -26.65
CA ASP A 112 -1.20 -7.66 -25.83
C ASP A 112 -0.59 -7.25 -24.48
N PHE A 113 -0.16 -5.98 -24.33
CA PHE A 113 0.43 -5.44 -23.11
C PHE A 113 -0.34 -4.21 -22.61
N SER A 114 -0.56 -4.12 -21.30
CA SER A 114 -1.15 -2.94 -20.65
C SER A 114 -0.47 -2.60 -19.32
N ILE A 115 -0.25 -1.31 -19.09
CA ILE A 115 0.29 -0.80 -17.82
C ILE A 115 -0.62 -1.16 -16.63
N SER A 116 -1.94 -1.27 -16.84
CA SER A 116 -2.86 -1.69 -15.78
C SER A 116 -2.59 -3.11 -15.30
N LYS A 117 -2.34 -4.07 -16.21
CA LYS A 117 -1.97 -5.45 -15.87
C LYS A 117 -0.56 -5.54 -15.27
N LEU A 118 0.36 -4.67 -15.70
CA LEU A 118 1.67 -4.54 -15.07
C LEU A 118 1.55 -4.13 -13.59
N ILE A 119 0.68 -3.13 -13.31
CA ILE A 119 0.40 -2.67 -11.95
C ILE A 119 -0.33 -3.75 -11.14
N ALA A 120 -1.23 -4.50 -11.75
CA ALA A 120 -1.96 -5.61 -11.11
C ALA A 120 -1.07 -6.83 -10.80
N GLY A 121 0.13 -6.87 -11.38
CA GLY A 121 1.06 -7.98 -11.20
C GLY A 121 0.76 -9.20 -12.07
N ASP A 122 0.10 -9.01 -13.22
CA ASP A 122 -0.27 -10.09 -14.15
C ASP A 122 0.86 -10.48 -15.12
N TYR A 123 2.01 -9.80 -15.03
CA TYR A 123 3.16 -10.06 -15.90
C TYR A 123 4.38 -10.57 -15.14
N TYR A 124 5.19 -11.38 -15.83
CA TYR A 124 6.52 -11.73 -15.38
C TYR A 124 7.58 -11.49 -16.46
N LEU A 125 8.80 -11.20 -16.04
CA LEU A 125 9.98 -11.18 -16.88
C LEU A 125 10.62 -12.58 -16.85
N ASN A 126 10.99 -13.11 -18.01
CA ASN A 126 11.75 -14.36 -18.13
C ASN A 126 12.98 -14.13 -19.00
N VAL A 127 14.11 -14.70 -18.60
CA VAL A 127 15.42 -14.53 -19.23
C VAL A 127 16.00 -15.90 -19.56
N HIS A 128 16.38 -16.09 -20.82
CA HIS A 128 16.83 -17.37 -21.36
C HIS A 128 18.34 -17.36 -21.64
N THR A 129 18.96 -18.52 -21.55
CA THR A 129 20.35 -18.77 -21.98
C THR A 129 20.42 -20.06 -22.80
N ASP A 130 21.57 -20.36 -23.41
CA ASP A 130 21.76 -21.60 -24.19
C ASP A 130 21.54 -22.87 -23.35
N LEU A 131 21.92 -22.85 -22.07
CA LEU A 131 21.75 -23.99 -21.16
C LEU A 131 20.32 -24.09 -20.61
N ASN A 132 19.57 -22.98 -20.64
CA ASN A 132 18.21 -22.88 -20.12
C ASN A 132 17.29 -22.22 -21.16
N PRO A 133 17.00 -22.88 -22.30
CA PRO A 133 16.21 -22.29 -23.38
C PRO A 133 14.74 -22.06 -22.99
N GLY A 134 14.23 -22.76 -21.96
CA GLY A 134 12.91 -22.55 -21.39
C GLY A 134 12.81 -21.34 -20.44
N GLY A 135 13.95 -20.81 -20.00
CA GLY A 135 14.06 -19.77 -18.96
C GLY A 135 15.12 -20.18 -17.93
N GLU A 136 16.07 -19.28 -17.63
CA GLU A 136 17.04 -19.44 -16.54
C GLU A 136 16.61 -18.74 -15.26
N ILE A 137 16.09 -17.52 -15.39
CA ILE A 137 15.58 -16.72 -14.26
C ILE A 137 14.26 -16.03 -14.61
N ARG A 138 13.34 -16.03 -13.64
CA ARG A 138 12.00 -15.42 -13.74
C ARG A 138 11.75 -14.48 -12.57
N GLY A 139 11.05 -13.38 -12.81
CA GLY A 139 10.52 -12.50 -11.76
C GLY A 139 9.13 -12.00 -12.09
N GLN A 140 8.18 -12.15 -11.17
CA GLN A 140 6.86 -11.53 -11.30
C GLN A 140 6.99 -10.02 -11.08
N PHE A 141 6.37 -9.22 -11.95
CA PHE A 141 6.24 -7.79 -11.71
C PHE A 141 5.25 -7.57 -10.57
N ALA A 142 5.67 -6.81 -9.57
CA ALA A 142 4.83 -6.41 -8.46
C ALA A 142 5.06 -4.95 -8.12
N LEU A 143 3.97 -4.28 -7.75
CA LEU A 143 4.04 -3.00 -7.07
C LEU A 143 4.90 -3.14 -5.83
N GLU A 144 5.82 -2.19 -5.62
CA GLU A 144 6.52 -2.11 -4.34
C GLU A 144 5.58 -1.50 -3.32
N SER A 145 4.71 -2.36 -2.77
CA SER A 145 3.68 -1.99 -1.82
C SER A 145 3.61 -2.91 -0.60
N ASP A 146 3.42 -2.34 0.57
CA ASP A 146 2.79 -3.01 1.70
C ASP A 146 1.39 -3.47 1.28
N LEU A 147 1.02 -4.68 1.67
CA LEU A 147 -0.26 -5.28 1.37
C LEU A 147 -1.26 -4.80 2.41
N LEU A 148 -2.31 -4.09 1.97
CA LEU A 148 -3.37 -3.61 2.85
C LEU A 148 -4.48 -4.66 2.95
N PHE A 149 -4.97 -4.85 4.17
CA PHE A 149 -6.07 -5.74 4.51
C PHE A 149 -7.15 -4.94 5.22
N GLY A 150 -8.40 -5.28 4.95
CA GLY A 150 -9.59 -4.63 5.51
C GLY A 150 -10.56 -5.64 6.11
N GLY A 151 -11.19 -5.26 7.23
CA GLY A 151 -12.21 -6.08 7.88
C GLY A 151 -13.22 -5.25 8.66
N ILE A 152 -14.52 -5.42 8.37
CA ILE A 152 -15.58 -4.90 9.23
C ILE A 152 -15.67 -5.77 10.48
N LEU A 153 -15.63 -5.14 11.65
CA LEU A 153 -15.87 -5.75 12.94
C LEU A 153 -17.38 -5.74 13.20
N ALA A 154 -18.00 -6.90 13.31
CA ALA A 154 -19.43 -7.02 13.60
C ALA A 154 -19.73 -8.26 14.45
N GLY A 155 -20.79 -8.20 15.28
CA GLY A 155 -21.25 -9.35 16.06
C GLY A 155 -21.83 -10.47 15.18
N ASP A 156 -22.42 -10.13 14.03
CA ASP A 156 -22.92 -11.11 13.06
C ASP A 156 -21.79 -11.96 12.43
N ASN A 157 -20.55 -11.48 12.49
CA ASN A 157 -19.39 -12.22 12.01
C ASN A 157 -18.88 -13.25 13.05
N GLU A 158 -19.32 -13.17 14.32
CA GLU A 158 -18.96 -14.14 15.36
C GLU A 158 -19.50 -15.53 15.06
N VAL A 159 -18.87 -16.56 15.65
CA VAL A 159 -19.31 -17.95 15.49
C VAL A 159 -19.44 -18.61 16.87
N PRO A 160 -20.66 -18.70 17.43
CA PRO A 160 -21.94 -18.25 16.87
C PRO A 160 -22.11 -16.72 16.86
N ALA A 161 -22.98 -16.20 15.98
CA ALA A 161 -23.26 -14.78 15.85
C ALA A 161 -23.81 -14.16 17.15
N ILE A 162 -23.37 -12.94 17.44
CA ILE A 162 -23.76 -12.17 18.62
C ILE A 162 -24.62 -10.98 18.20
N ASN A 163 -25.83 -10.88 18.78
CA ASN A 163 -26.70 -9.74 18.58
C ASN A 163 -26.24 -8.56 19.45
N THR A 164 -25.47 -7.65 18.87
CA THR A 164 -24.96 -6.43 19.50
C THR A 164 -25.09 -5.25 18.52
N ASN A 165 -25.15 -4.03 19.06
CA ASN A 165 -25.03 -2.82 18.25
C ASN A 165 -23.57 -2.41 18.06
N ALA A 166 -22.63 -3.14 18.66
CA ALA A 166 -21.21 -2.91 18.50
C ALA A 166 -20.81 -3.11 17.03
N THR A 167 -19.89 -2.26 16.58
CA THR A 167 -19.38 -2.30 15.21
C THR A 167 -18.01 -1.62 15.16
N GLY A 168 -17.28 -1.84 14.08
CA GLY A 168 -16.03 -1.16 13.83
C GLY A 168 -15.37 -1.59 12.53
N TYR A 169 -14.11 -1.20 12.39
CA TYR A 169 -13.28 -1.58 11.26
C TYR A 169 -11.83 -1.79 11.70
N VAL A 170 -11.16 -2.72 11.04
CA VAL A 170 -9.72 -2.95 11.16
C VAL A 170 -9.07 -2.81 9.79
N SER A 171 -8.03 -1.99 9.75
CA SER A 171 -7.04 -1.92 8.69
C SER A 171 -5.76 -2.61 9.18
N ALA A 172 -5.16 -3.45 8.33
CA ALA A 172 -3.87 -4.03 8.64
C ALA A 172 -2.96 -3.96 7.40
N ALA A 173 -1.71 -3.55 7.57
CA ALA A 173 -0.75 -3.39 6.50
C ALA A 173 0.48 -4.26 6.74
N LEU A 174 0.64 -5.27 5.90
CA LEU A 174 1.79 -6.16 5.93
C LEU A 174 2.91 -5.55 5.08
N SER A 175 4.07 -5.34 5.69
CA SER A 175 5.21 -4.80 4.98
C SER A 175 5.64 -5.71 3.83
N SER A 176 6.08 -5.12 2.72
CA SER A 176 6.58 -5.90 1.57
C SER A 176 7.75 -6.83 1.92
N SER A 177 8.49 -6.51 3.00
CA SER A 177 9.55 -7.36 3.55
C SER A 177 9.04 -8.57 4.34
N GLY A 178 7.75 -8.59 4.69
CA GLY A 178 7.13 -9.62 5.52
C GLY A 178 7.55 -9.60 6.99
N ASN A 179 8.10 -8.49 7.48
CA ASN A 179 8.67 -8.39 8.84
C ASN A 179 7.85 -7.51 9.79
N GLU A 180 6.88 -6.77 9.29
CA GLU A 180 6.08 -5.84 10.09
C GLU A 180 4.62 -5.93 9.62
N LEU A 181 3.69 -6.02 10.58
CA LEU A 181 2.27 -5.86 10.34
C LEU A 181 1.77 -4.70 11.19
N ILE A 182 1.39 -3.60 10.53
CA ILE A 182 0.80 -2.43 11.17
C ILE A 182 -0.71 -2.65 11.24
N ILE A 183 -1.31 -2.52 12.42
CA ILE A 183 -2.74 -2.71 12.65
C ILE A 183 -3.31 -1.39 13.15
N ASN A 184 -4.37 -0.93 12.51
CA ASN A 184 -5.17 0.22 12.93
C ASN A 184 -6.64 -0.17 12.97
N ALA A 185 -7.25 -0.18 14.15
CA ALA A 185 -8.65 -0.53 14.33
C ALA A 185 -9.39 0.52 15.14
N GLN A 186 -10.64 0.77 14.78
CA GLN A 186 -11.58 1.61 15.51
C GLN A 186 -12.91 0.89 15.64
N PHE A 187 -13.46 0.83 16.84
CA PHE A 187 -14.74 0.19 17.12
C PHE A 187 -15.46 0.93 18.25
N GLU A 188 -16.79 0.75 18.37
CA GLU A 188 -17.58 1.38 19.43
C GLU A 188 -18.88 0.59 19.71
N ASN A 189 -19.71 1.13 20.60
CA ASN A 189 -21.02 0.57 20.99
C ASN A 189 -20.95 -0.85 21.59
N LEU A 190 -19.80 -1.20 22.17
CA LEU A 190 -19.58 -2.45 22.89
C LEU A 190 -20.54 -2.58 24.08
N SER A 191 -21.04 -3.79 24.31
CA SER A 191 -22.03 -4.07 25.35
C SER A 191 -21.49 -3.97 26.78
N SER A 192 -20.16 -4.03 26.96
CA SER A 192 -19.48 -3.93 28.26
C SER A 192 -17.97 -3.70 28.08
N ASP A 193 -17.25 -3.56 29.19
CA ASP A 193 -15.81 -3.33 29.22
C ASP A 193 -15.04 -4.38 28.40
N ILE A 194 -14.03 -3.92 27.66
CA ILE A 194 -13.13 -4.77 26.87
C ILE A 194 -12.23 -5.54 27.82
N ILE A 195 -12.14 -6.86 27.60
CA ILE A 195 -11.27 -7.76 28.37
C ILE A 195 -10.19 -8.41 27.52
N GLY A 196 -10.26 -8.28 26.20
CA GLY A 196 -9.22 -8.79 25.32
C GLY A 196 -9.41 -8.40 23.86
N ALA A 197 -8.31 -8.47 23.10
CA ALA A 197 -8.31 -8.33 21.66
C ALA A 197 -7.24 -9.25 21.07
N HIS A 198 -7.57 -10.03 20.04
CA HIS A 198 -6.66 -11.03 19.49
C HIS A 198 -6.73 -11.08 17.97
N LEU A 199 -5.59 -11.37 17.34
CA LEU A 199 -5.62 -11.98 16.02
C LEU A 199 -5.76 -13.50 16.16
N HIS A 200 -6.63 -14.07 15.35
CA HIS A 200 -6.82 -15.51 15.24
C HIS A 200 -6.55 -15.99 13.82
N MET A 201 -6.18 -17.27 13.68
CA MET A 201 -6.02 -17.94 12.40
C MET A 201 -7.15 -18.95 12.17
N GLY A 202 -8.10 -18.59 11.30
CA GLY A 202 -9.21 -19.39 10.84
C GLY A 202 -9.94 -18.72 9.67
N ALA A 203 -10.34 -19.52 8.68
CA ALA A 203 -11.13 -19.07 7.54
C ALA A 203 -12.47 -18.43 7.96
N LEU A 204 -13.09 -17.68 7.05
CA LEU A 204 -14.38 -17.03 7.27
C LEU A 204 -15.42 -18.03 7.81
N GLY A 205 -16.08 -17.69 8.92
CA GLY A 205 -17.10 -18.54 9.56
C GLY A 205 -16.54 -19.74 10.35
N ILE A 206 -15.22 -19.90 10.44
CA ILE A 206 -14.56 -20.94 11.22
C ILE A 206 -13.80 -20.30 12.38
N ASN A 207 -13.86 -20.89 13.58
CA ASN A 207 -13.09 -20.43 14.74
C ASN A 207 -11.64 -20.92 14.64
N GLY A 208 -10.72 -20.02 14.95
CA GLY A 208 -9.28 -20.23 14.89
C GLY A 208 -8.57 -20.12 16.24
N GLY A 209 -7.34 -20.61 16.32
CA GLY A 209 -6.47 -20.35 17.48
C GLY A 209 -5.94 -18.92 17.49
N VAL A 210 -5.59 -18.41 18.67
CA VAL A 210 -4.94 -17.10 18.84
C VAL A 210 -3.52 -17.14 18.25
N VAL A 211 -3.18 -16.16 17.43
CA VAL A 211 -1.84 -15.98 16.85
C VAL A 211 -1.16 -14.69 17.29
N ALA A 212 -1.91 -13.71 17.78
CA ALA A 212 -1.36 -12.53 18.46
C ALA A 212 -2.33 -12.02 19.53
N ASP A 213 -1.77 -11.61 20.68
CA ASP A 213 -2.52 -10.92 21.74
C ASP A 213 -2.29 -9.42 21.65
N LEU A 214 -3.37 -8.67 21.42
CA LEU A 214 -3.40 -7.22 21.27
C LEU A 214 -4.08 -6.55 22.47
N SER A 215 -4.46 -7.30 23.50
CA SER A 215 -5.29 -6.81 24.61
C SER A 215 -4.65 -5.61 25.33
N GLY A 216 -3.33 -5.62 25.51
CA GLY A 216 -2.59 -4.51 26.10
C GLY A 216 -2.40 -3.27 25.20
N LEU A 217 -2.85 -3.34 23.95
CA LEU A 217 -2.71 -2.29 22.93
C LEU A 217 -4.04 -1.58 22.64
N VAL A 218 -5.14 -2.04 23.26
CA VAL A 218 -6.44 -1.38 23.16
C VAL A 218 -6.40 -0.09 23.99
N THR A 219 -6.71 1.03 23.35
CA THR A 219 -6.76 2.34 24.02
C THR A 219 -8.11 2.57 24.67
N ALA A 220 -8.20 3.59 25.53
CA ALA A 220 -9.46 4.02 26.12
C ALA A 220 -10.50 4.48 25.08
N GLY A 221 -10.07 4.89 23.89
CA GLY A 221 -10.93 5.28 22.77
C GLY A 221 -11.43 4.10 21.93
N ALA A 222 -11.40 2.87 22.47
CA ALA A 222 -11.81 1.64 21.77
C ALA A 222 -11.14 1.49 20.39
N SER A 223 -9.83 1.74 20.37
CA SER A 223 -9.00 1.67 19.18
C SER A 223 -7.73 0.87 19.43
N ILE A 224 -7.12 0.37 18.35
CA ILE A 224 -5.82 -0.31 18.38
C ILE A 224 -4.93 0.35 17.33
N LYS A 225 -3.73 0.77 17.73
CA LYS A 225 -2.64 1.15 16.81
C LYS A 225 -1.40 0.38 17.22
N ALA A 226 -1.01 -0.59 16.43
CA ALA A 226 0.02 -1.56 16.79
C ALA A 226 0.91 -1.90 15.60
N THR A 227 2.17 -2.26 15.88
CA THR A 227 3.03 -2.95 14.92
C THR A 227 3.43 -4.27 15.55
N ILE A 228 3.20 -5.37 14.84
CA ILE A 228 3.55 -6.72 15.30
C ILE A 228 4.43 -7.43 14.29
N ASP A 229 5.10 -8.49 14.73
CA ASP A 229 5.84 -9.42 13.87
C ASP A 229 4.84 -10.40 13.21
N PRO A 230 4.73 -10.43 11.87
CA PRO A 230 3.82 -11.32 11.15
C PRO A 230 4.41 -12.71 10.87
N THR A 231 5.56 -13.06 11.47
CA THR A 231 6.20 -14.37 11.26
C THR A 231 5.20 -15.51 11.50
N GLY A 232 5.01 -16.34 10.47
CA GLY A 232 4.14 -17.51 10.52
C GLY A 232 2.66 -17.26 10.21
N ILE A 233 2.23 -16.01 9.95
CA ILE A 233 0.84 -15.70 9.59
C ILE A 233 0.66 -15.14 8.18
N THR A 234 1.73 -14.77 7.47
CA THR A 234 1.68 -14.14 6.14
C THR A 234 0.86 -14.91 5.10
N GLU A 235 1.06 -16.22 4.98
CA GLU A 235 0.31 -17.04 4.01
C GLU A 235 -1.19 -17.08 4.37
N ALA A 236 -1.51 -17.25 5.65
CA ALA A 236 -2.89 -17.21 6.14
C ALA A 236 -3.52 -15.83 5.92
N MET A 237 -2.77 -14.72 6.07
CA MET A 237 -3.25 -13.38 5.77
C MET A 237 -3.63 -13.27 4.29
N LEU A 238 -2.74 -13.69 3.38
CA LEU A 238 -2.98 -13.66 1.93
C LEU A 238 -4.20 -14.50 1.52
N ASN A 239 -4.49 -15.58 2.24
CA ASN A 239 -5.66 -16.42 2.04
C ASN A 239 -6.94 -15.89 2.70
N GLY A 240 -6.87 -14.75 3.41
CA GLY A 240 -8.01 -14.19 4.15
C GLY A 240 -8.39 -15.02 5.37
N GLU A 241 -7.44 -15.73 5.99
CA GLU A 241 -7.65 -16.65 7.12
C GLU A 241 -7.24 -16.03 8.47
N ILE A 242 -6.89 -14.74 8.52
CA ILE A 242 -6.67 -14.02 9.77
C ILE A 242 -7.86 -13.13 10.09
N TYR A 243 -8.29 -13.10 11.35
CA TYR A 243 -9.33 -12.18 11.82
C TYR A 243 -8.96 -11.52 13.14
N LEU A 244 -9.39 -10.27 13.31
CA LEU A 244 -9.38 -9.58 14.60
C LEU A 244 -10.65 -9.96 15.38
N ASN A 245 -10.48 -10.25 16.66
CA ASN A 245 -11.57 -10.53 17.59
C ASN A 245 -11.47 -9.62 18.81
N ILE A 246 -12.60 -9.01 19.22
CA ILE A 246 -12.69 -8.14 20.40
C ILE A 246 -13.58 -8.82 21.44
N HIS A 247 -13.09 -8.96 22.66
CA HIS A 247 -13.77 -9.62 23.77
C HIS A 247 -14.21 -8.60 24.81
N THR A 248 -15.40 -8.78 25.34
CA THR A 248 -15.93 -7.94 26.43
C THR A 248 -16.38 -8.79 27.61
N VAL A 249 -16.65 -8.16 28.76
CA VAL A 249 -17.12 -8.86 29.97
C VAL A 249 -18.37 -9.71 29.72
N LEU A 250 -19.33 -9.18 28.95
CA LEU A 250 -20.58 -9.86 28.62
C LEU A 250 -20.43 -10.87 27.48
N ASN A 251 -19.42 -10.70 26.63
CA ASN A 251 -19.13 -11.61 25.51
C ASN A 251 -17.66 -12.08 25.56
N PRO A 252 -17.28 -12.90 26.55
CA PRO A 252 -15.89 -13.27 26.78
C PRO A 252 -15.31 -14.16 25.67
N MET A 253 -16.16 -14.81 24.87
CA MET A 253 -15.73 -15.61 23.72
C MET A 253 -15.56 -14.78 22.42
N GLY A 254 -15.92 -13.49 22.44
CA GLY A 254 -15.91 -12.59 21.29
C GLY A 254 -17.23 -11.82 21.20
N GLU A 255 -17.15 -10.49 21.10
CA GLU A 255 -18.28 -9.60 20.76
C GLU A 255 -18.23 -9.16 19.29
N LEU A 256 -17.03 -8.89 18.77
CA LEU A 256 -16.82 -8.44 17.41
C LEU A 256 -15.76 -9.28 16.71
N ARG A 257 -16.08 -9.75 15.50
CA ARG A 257 -15.15 -10.41 14.58
C ARG A 257 -15.04 -9.65 13.27
N GLY A 258 -13.81 -9.51 12.77
CA GLY A 258 -13.52 -8.91 11.47
C GLY A 258 -12.43 -9.68 10.74
N GLN A 259 -12.81 -10.34 9.64
CA GLN A 259 -11.86 -11.05 8.78
C GLN A 259 -11.00 -10.05 8.02
N LEU A 260 -9.67 -10.20 8.07
CA LEU A 260 -8.72 -9.38 7.33
C LEU A 260 -8.63 -9.91 5.90
N ASN A 261 -9.34 -9.27 4.97
CA ASN A 261 -9.32 -9.64 3.57
C ASN A 261 -8.28 -8.78 2.82
N PRO A 262 -7.47 -9.38 1.92
CA PRO A 262 -6.57 -8.60 1.07
C PRO A 262 -7.35 -7.59 0.24
N MET A 263 -6.92 -6.34 0.25
CA MET A 263 -7.44 -5.32 -0.65
C MET A 263 -6.64 -5.36 -1.96
N THR A 264 -7.35 -5.35 -3.08
CA THR A 264 -6.72 -5.37 -4.41
C THR A 264 -6.42 -3.97 -4.92
N GLY A 265 -5.64 -3.83 -6.00
CA GLY A 265 -5.37 -2.54 -6.63
C GLY A 265 -4.39 -1.65 -5.85
N LEU A 266 -4.41 -0.35 -6.12
CA LEU A 266 -3.58 0.62 -5.41
C LEU A 266 -4.25 1.03 -4.11
N THR A 267 -3.68 0.59 -2.99
CA THR A 267 -4.27 0.78 -1.67
C THR A 267 -3.71 2.01 -0.95
N PHE A 268 -4.59 2.67 -0.20
CA PHE A 268 -4.30 3.82 0.64
C PHE A 268 -5.06 3.66 1.94
N ASP A 269 -4.55 4.27 3.00
CA ASP A 269 -5.24 4.35 4.28
C ASP A 269 -5.25 5.78 4.78
N THR A 270 -6.14 6.04 5.74
CA THR A 270 -6.19 7.31 6.44
C THR A 270 -6.70 7.13 7.86
N ASP A 271 -6.08 7.88 8.76
CA ASP A 271 -6.41 7.97 10.16
C ASP A 271 -7.04 9.34 10.42
N LEU A 272 -8.27 9.34 10.90
CA LEU A 272 -9.08 10.53 11.08
C LEU A 272 -9.06 10.98 12.53
N SER A 273 -8.76 12.27 12.73
CA SER A 273 -8.81 12.93 14.03
C SER A 273 -9.18 14.40 13.86
N GLY A 274 -9.79 14.99 14.88
CA GLY A 274 -10.06 16.44 14.94
C GLY A 274 -8.77 17.26 15.02
N ASP A 275 -7.68 16.69 15.56
CA ASP A 275 -6.36 17.34 15.62
C ASP A 275 -5.78 17.62 14.23
N ASN A 276 -6.22 16.87 13.22
CA ASN A 276 -5.77 17.02 11.84
C ASN A 276 -6.53 18.13 11.09
N GLU A 277 -7.65 18.65 11.64
CA GLU A 277 -8.41 19.74 11.03
C GLU A 277 -7.58 21.03 10.91
N VAL A 278 -7.97 21.91 9.98
CA VAL A 278 -7.30 23.20 9.81
C VAL A 278 -8.34 24.33 9.87
N PRO A 279 -8.47 25.03 11.01
CA PRO A 279 -7.76 24.81 12.28
C PRO A 279 -8.19 23.54 13.04
N PRO A 280 -7.37 23.00 13.97
CA PRO A 280 -7.72 21.80 14.74
C PRO A 280 -9.04 21.94 15.51
N VAL A 281 -9.79 20.84 15.56
CA VAL A 281 -11.06 20.72 16.28
C VAL A 281 -10.88 19.78 17.47
N MET A 282 -11.28 20.24 18.65
CA MET A 282 -11.34 19.38 19.83
C MET A 282 -12.50 18.40 19.65
N SER A 283 -12.20 17.16 19.31
CA SER A 283 -13.18 16.07 19.22
C SER A 283 -12.60 14.78 19.79
N GLU A 284 -13.46 13.97 20.40
CA GLU A 284 -13.14 12.59 20.80
C GLU A 284 -13.34 11.61 19.64
N ALA A 285 -13.91 12.10 18.53
CA ALA A 285 -14.15 11.31 17.34
C ALA A 285 -12.81 10.86 16.71
N ASN A 286 -12.80 9.64 16.21
CA ASN A 286 -11.65 9.05 15.54
C ASN A 286 -12.14 8.11 14.44
N GLY A 287 -11.29 7.80 13.47
CA GLY A 287 -11.66 6.85 12.43
C GLY A 287 -10.51 6.30 11.63
N VAL A 288 -10.78 5.18 10.96
CA VAL A 288 -9.84 4.52 10.05
C VAL A 288 -10.60 4.22 8.77
N VAL A 289 -10.08 4.66 7.63
CA VAL A 289 -10.66 4.39 6.32
C VAL A 289 -9.58 3.95 5.35
N ASN A 290 -9.82 2.82 4.68
CA ASN A 290 -9.00 2.35 3.58
C ASN A 290 -9.64 2.72 2.25
N PHE A 291 -8.81 2.98 1.26
CA PHE A 291 -9.17 3.16 -0.14
C PHE A 291 -8.39 2.17 -0.99
N SER A 292 -9.02 1.69 -2.06
CA SER A 292 -8.41 0.89 -3.10
C SER A 292 -8.81 1.49 -4.45
N TYR A 293 -7.82 1.79 -5.29
CA TYR A 293 -8.05 2.20 -6.67
C TYR A 293 -7.85 1.02 -7.62
N ASP A 294 -8.91 0.65 -8.33
CA ASP A 294 -8.86 -0.33 -9.42
C ASP A 294 -8.53 0.35 -10.75
N MET A 295 -7.36 0.02 -11.30
CA MET A 295 -6.86 0.54 -12.58
C MET A 295 -7.62 0.01 -13.80
N ALA A 296 -8.30 -1.14 -13.69
CA ALA A 296 -9.06 -1.70 -14.80
C ALA A 296 -10.41 -0.98 -14.98
N SER A 297 -11.12 -0.73 -13.88
CA SER A 297 -12.43 -0.07 -13.89
C SER A 297 -12.37 1.44 -13.66
N ASN A 298 -11.21 2.01 -13.30
CA ASN A 298 -11.06 3.38 -12.81
C ASN A 298 -12.06 3.69 -11.69
N SER A 299 -12.10 2.81 -10.69
CA SER A 299 -12.98 2.97 -9.53
C SER A 299 -12.18 3.05 -8.24
N ILE A 300 -12.72 3.78 -7.26
CA ILE A 300 -12.22 3.77 -5.89
C ILE A 300 -13.22 3.01 -5.05
N ILE A 301 -12.79 1.90 -4.46
CA ILE A 301 -13.49 1.23 -3.36
C ILE A 301 -12.97 1.84 -2.07
N TYR A 302 -13.86 2.14 -1.13
CA TYR A 302 -13.46 2.60 0.19
C TYR A 302 -14.27 1.90 1.26
N GLU A 303 -13.61 1.59 2.37
CA GLU A 303 -14.23 0.98 3.52
C GLU A 303 -13.55 1.44 4.82
N GLY A 304 -14.32 1.60 5.88
CA GLY A 304 -13.80 2.12 7.13
C GLY A 304 -14.85 2.35 8.18
N TYR A 305 -14.41 2.89 9.32
CA TYR A 305 -15.28 3.22 10.44
C TYR A 305 -14.82 4.49 11.14
N ILE A 306 -15.80 5.29 11.56
CA ILE A 306 -15.64 6.47 12.38
C ILE A 306 -16.51 6.30 13.62
N SER A 307 -15.94 6.57 14.79
CA SER A 307 -16.60 6.48 16.08
C SER A 307 -16.67 7.84 16.78
N SER A 308 -17.54 7.91 17.79
CA SER A 308 -17.55 8.99 18.80
C SER A 308 -17.70 10.41 18.23
N THR A 309 -18.39 10.53 17.08
CA THR A 309 -18.72 11.84 16.51
C THR A 309 -19.63 12.64 17.42
N SER A 310 -19.43 13.96 17.46
CA SER A 310 -20.21 14.87 18.31
C SER A 310 -21.72 14.85 18.00
N SER A 311 -22.07 14.63 16.75
CA SER A 311 -23.44 14.56 16.23
C SER A 311 -23.50 13.73 14.95
N ALA A 312 -24.65 13.71 14.26
CA ALA A 312 -24.83 12.92 13.04
C ALA A 312 -23.88 13.40 11.92
N ILE A 313 -23.26 12.45 11.21
CA ILE A 313 -22.47 12.74 10.01
C ILE A 313 -23.42 13.17 8.89
N VAL A 314 -23.19 14.36 8.34
CA VAL A 314 -24.02 14.95 7.27
C VAL A 314 -23.30 15.06 5.94
N ALA A 315 -21.96 15.02 5.95
CA ALA A 315 -21.17 15.01 4.73
C ALA A 315 -19.80 14.36 4.92
N ALA A 316 -19.26 13.84 3.82
CA ALA A 316 -17.88 13.39 3.73
C ALA A 316 -17.32 13.68 2.33
N HIS A 317 -16.06 14.11 2.26
CA HIS A 317 -15.43 14.53 1.01
C HIS A 317 -13.96 14.14 0.96
N LEU A 318 -13.46 13.81 -0.23
CA LEU A 318 -12.03 13.88 -0.52
C LEU A 318 -11.72 15.27 -1.05
N HIS A 319 -10.72 15.94 -0.48
CA HIS A 319 -10.25 17.27 -0.86
C HIS A 319 -8.83 17.23 -1.43
N ASN A 320 -8.45 18.25 -2.19
CA ASN A 320 -7.10 18.38 -2.76
C ASN A 320 -6.26 19.46 -2.05
N ALA A 321 -5.51 19.07 -1.02
CA ALA A 321 -4.42 19.85 -0.45
C ALA A 321 -3.42 18.96 0.30
N PRO A 322 -2.14 19.37 0.41
CA PRO A 322 -1.20 18.74 1.32
C PRO A 322 -1.66 18.88 2.79
N ALA A 323 -1.07 18.05 3.65
CA ALA A 323 -1.31 18.11 5.09
C ALA A 323 -1.09 19.53 5.65
N GLY A 324 -1.98 19.96 6.55
CA GLY A 324 -1.93 21.30 7.16
C GLY A 324 -2.48 22.44 6.30
N SER A 325 -3.02 22.16 5.10
CA SER A 325 -3.70 23.15 4.24
C SER A 325 -5.12 22.72 3.88
N ASN A 326 -6.01 23.68 3.63
CA ASN A 326 -7.38 23.42 3.13
C ASN A 326 -7.42 23.46 1.61
N GLY A 327 -8.19 22.55 1.02
CA GLY A 327 -8.32 22.38 -0.43
C GLY A 327 -9.77 22.36 -0.90
N GLY A 328 -9.96 22.42 -2.22
CA GLY A 328 -11.28 22.21 -2.83
C GLY A 328 -11.69 20.74 -2.81
N VAL A 329 -13.00 20.47 -2.92
CA VAL A 329 -13.56 19.12 -2.99
C VAL A 329 -13.18 18.45 -4.32
N LEU A 330 -12.64 17.23 -4.25
CA LEU A 330 -12.39 16.33 -5.38
C LEU A 330 -13.55 15.36 -5.60
N LEU A 331 -13.98 14.68 -4.54
CA LEU A 331 -15.02 13.65 -4.57
C LEU A 331 -15.95 13.79 -3.38
N ASN A 332 -17.24 13.51 -3.59
CA ASN A 332 -18.27 13.49 -2.56
C ASN A 332 -18.60 12.06 -2.16
N LEU A 333 -18.46 11.77 -0.86
CA LEU A 333 -18.66 10.46 -0.22
C LEU A 333 -19.88 10.49 0.72
N SER A 334 -20.63 11.58 0.79
CA SER A 334 -21.67 11.81 1.81
C SER A 334 -22.84 10.82 1.76
N GLY A 335 -23.13 10.25 0.58
CA GLY A 335 -24.32 9.41 0.36
C GLY A 335 -24.26 8.02 0.97
N THR A 336 -23.16 7.66 1.65
CA THR A 336 -22.79 6.26 1.91
C THR A 336 -22.41 6.01 3.37
N VAL A 337 -22.34 7.07 4.19
CA VAL A 337 -21.97 6.95 5.60
C VAL A 337 -23.21 6.60 6.41
N THR A 338 -23.25 5.40 6.97
CA THR A 338 -24.34 4.93 7.83
C THR A 338 -23.79 4.53 9.18
N ASN A 339 -24.20 5.22 10.25
CA ASN A 339 -23.73 4.97 11.62
C ASN A 339 -22.20 4.83 11.71
N GLY A 340 -21.47 5.82 11.19
CA GLY A 340 -20.00 5.81 11.20
C GLY A 340 -19.33 4.87 10.20
N THR A 341 -20.07 3.93 9.59
CA THR A 341 -19.51 2.99 8.60
C THR A 341 -19.36 3.66 7.25
N PHE A 342 -18.16 3.58 6.68
CA PHE A 342 -17.85 3.94 5.31
C PHE A 342 -17.75 2.64 4.50
N ARG A 343 -18.57 2.48 3.45
CA ARG A 343 -18.42 1.38 2.49
C ARG A 343 -19.15 1.68 1.19
N ASP A 344 -18.41 1.98 0.12
CA ASP A 344 -18.97 2.05 -1.23
C ASP A 344 -17.89 2.04 -2.31
N THR A 345 -18.33 2.13 -3.57
CA THR A 345 -17.50 2.27 -4.76
C THR A 345 -17.85 3.55 -5.52
N ILE A 346 -16.84 4.37 -5.80
CA ILE A 346 -16.92 5.49 -6.73
C ILE A 346 -16.43 5.01 -8.09
N ASN A 347 -17.31 5.03 -9.09
CA ASN A 347 -16.96 4.63 -10.46
C ASN A 347 -16.50 5.80 -11.32
N ASN A 348 -15.75 5.52 -12.38
CA ASN A 348 -15.29 6.51 -13.38
C ASN A 348 -14.47 7.66 -12.77
N VAL A 349 -13.59 7.33 -11.82
CA VAL A 349 -12.69 8.28 -11.18
C VAL A 349 -11.65 8.76 -12.20
N SER A 350 -11.46 10.08 -12.27
CA SER A 350 -10.44 10.68 -13.14
C SER A 350 -9.03 10.32 -12.66
N THR A 351 -8.12 10.09 -13.59
CA THR A 351 -6.70 9.85 -13.28
C THR A 351 -6.04 11.00 -12.50
N LEU A 352 -6.57 12.22 -12.61
CA LEU A 352 -6.12 13.37 -11.82
C LEU A 352 -6.37 13.20 -10.31
N VAL A 353 -7.44 12.48 -9.93
CA VAL A 353 -7.70 12.17 -8.51
C VAL A 353 -6.65 11.19 -8.02
N LEU A 354 -6.36 10.14 -8.80
CA LEU A 354 -5.30 9.19 -8.46
C LEU A 354 -3.93 9.87 -8.39
N ASP A 355 -3.60 10.81 -9.29
CA ASP A 355 -2.38 11.62 -9.22
C ASP A 355 -2.26 12.37 -7.89
N ALA A 356 -3.36 13.00 -7.48
CA ALA A 356 -3.42 13.71 -6.21
C ALA A 356 -3.24 12.75 -5.03
N MET A 357 -3.87 11.57 -5.05
CA MET A 357 -3.72 10.54 -4.00
C MET A 357 -2.28 10.03 -3.91
N LEU A 358 -1.66 9.68 -5.05
CA LEU A 358 -0.27 9.21 -5.12
C LEU A 358 0.73 10.28 -4.66
N SER A 359 0.42 11.56 -4.90
CA SER A 359 1.24 12.69 -4.47
C SER A 359 0.98 13.09 -3.00
N GLY A 360 0.14 12.35 -2.27
CA GLY A 360 -0.25 12.67 -0.90
C GLY A 360 -0.95 14.03 -0.75
N GLN A 361 -1.61 14.51 -1.79
CA GLN A 361 -2.37 15.78 -1.80
C GLN A 361 -3.86 15.59 -1.49
N VAL A 362 -4.29 14.37 -1.16
CA VAL A 362 -5.70 14.09 -0.87
C VAL A 362 -5.91 13.88 0.61
N TYR A 363 -6.94 14.52 1.17
CA TYR A 363 -7.41 14.23 2.53
C TYR A 363 -8.90 13.92 2.54
N LEU A 364 -9.29 12.99 3.40
CA LEU A 364 -10.69 12.75 3.76
C LEU A 364 -11.10 13.76 4.84
N ASN A 365 -12.25 14.38 4.65
CA ASN A 365 -12.87 15.28 5.61
C ASN A 365 -14.30 14.84 5.87
N VAL A 366 -14.70 14.83 7.14
CA VAL A 366 -16.02 14.39 7.58
C VAL A 366 -16.67 15.45 8.43
N HIS A 367 -17.92 15.76 8.10
CA HIS A 367 -18.69 16.85 8.67
C HIS A 367 -19.88 16.30 9.44
N THR A 368 -20.14 16.89 10.60
CA THR A 368 -21.31 16.57 11.42
C THR A 368 -22.24 17.77 11.54
N GLU A 369 -23.44 17.57 12.07
CA GLU A 369 -24.42 18.64 12.27
C GLU A 369 -23.85 19.80 13.13
N ASP A 370 -23.13 19.46 14.20
CA ASP A 370 -22.55 20.41 15.14
C ASP A 370 -21.23 21.02 14.66
N VAL A 371 -20.49 20.32 13.77
CA VAL A 371 -19.20 20.78 13.23
C VAL A 371 -19.22 20.77 11.70
N ALA A 372 -20.06 21.63 11.13
CA ALA A 372 -20.28 21.69 9.68
C ALA A 372 -19.02 22.04 8.86
N SER A 373 -18.01 22.68 9.46
CA SER A 373 -16.73 22.97 8.79
C SER A 373 -15.85 21.75 8.56
N GLY A 374 -16.14 20.63 9.23
CA GLY A 374 -15.28 19.44 9.32
C GLY A 374 -15.00 19.12 10.78
N GLU A 375 -15.42 17.95 11.25
CA GLU A 375 -15.09 17.42 12.58
C GLU A 375 -13.81 16.59 12.55
N LEU A 376 -13.59 15.87 11.46
CA LEU A 376 -12.52 14.90 11.32
C LEU A 376 -11.81 15.02 9.98
N ARG A 377 -10.48 15.02 10.05
CA ARG A 377 -9.60 15.00 8.88
C ARG A 377 -8.58 13.88 8.98
N GLY A 378 -8.28 13.28 7.83
CA GLY A 378 -7.16 12.36 7.67
C GLY A 378 -6.53 12.54 6.29
N GLN A 379 -5.21 12.64 6.22
CA GLN A 379 -4.52 12.62 4.92
C GLN A 379 -4.60 11.21 4.35
N VAL A 380 -4.96 11.07 3.08
CA VAL A 380 -4.97 9.79 2.37
C VAL A 380 -3.56 9.50 1.91
N THR A 381 -2.96 8.47 2.48
CA THR A 381 -1.55 8.13 2.24
C THR A 381 -1.40 6.72 1.72
N ARG A 382 -0.36 6.53 0.91
CA ARG A 382 0.12 5.22 0.47
C ARG A 382 1.09 4.72 1.53
N LEU A 383 1.03 3.46 1.93
CA LEU A 383 1.93 2.90 2.96
C LEU A 383 3.35 2.59 2.47
N LEU A 384 3.82 3.21 1.37
CA LEU A 384 4.88 2.60 0.56
C LEU A 384 6.22 3.30 0.69
N ARG A 385 7.26 2.49 0.85
CA ARG A 385 8.67 2.89 0.80
C ARG A 385 9.12 3.14 -0.64
N GLU A 386 10.16 3.96 -0.76
CA GLU A 386 10.86 4.23 -2.01
C GLU A 386 11.73 3.03 -2.42
N ALA A 387 11.65 2.65 -3.70
CA ALA A 387 12.67 1.81 -4.32
C ALA A 387 13.70 2.71 -4.99
N TYR A 388 14.96 2.50 -4.67
CA TYR A 388 16.07 3.09 -5.40
C TYR A 388 16.75 1.99 -6.20
N MET A 389 16.75 2.13 -7.53
CA MET A 389 17.70 1.40 -8.36
C MET A 389 18.95 2.27 -8.50
N CYS A 390 20.11 1.69 -8.22
CA CYS A 390 21.39 2.24 -8.63
C CYS A 390 22.06 1.19 -9.50
N ASN A 391 22.40 1.56 -10.73
CA ASN A 391 23.25 0.74 -11.58
C ASN A 391 24.68 0.95 -11.09
N LEU A 392 25.39 -0.11 -10.73
CA LEU A 392 26.78 -0.10 -10.29
C LEU A 392 27.71 -0.51 -11.43
N SER A 393 28.61 0.37 -11.86
CA SER A 393 29.58 0.08 -12.91
C SER A 393 31.02 0.52 -12.58
N GLY A 394 32.00 -0.07 -13.27
CA GLY A 394 33.42 0.29 -13.14
C GLY A 394 33.73 1.76 -13.46
N ASP A 395 32.90 2.39 -14.31
CA ASP A 395 32.99 3.81 -14.65
C ASP A 395 32.62 4.74 -13.49
N GLN A 396 31.83 4.24 -12.54
CA GLN A 396 31.39 5.01 -11.37
C GLN A 396 32.38 4.96 -10.21
N GLN A 397 33.40 4.09 -10.26
CA GLN A 397 34.49 4.10 -9.29
C GLN A 397 35.36 5.35 -9.49
N VAL A 398 35.99 5.86 -8.42
CA VAL A 398 36.98 6.94 -8.52
C VAL A 398 38.33 6.46 -7.97
N PRO A 399 39.40 6.37 -8.80
CA PRO A 399 39.37 6.55 -10.26
C PRO A 399 38.57 5.43 -10.94
N SER A 400 38.01 5.71 -12.12
CA SER A 400 37.27 4.71 -12.89
C SER A 400 38.18 3.54 -13.26
N ASN A 401 37.60 2.35 -13.34
CA ASN A 401 38.31 1.15 -13.75
C ASN A 401 37.66 0.54 -14.99
N ALA A 402 38.40 -0.27 -15.75
CA ALA A 402 37.89 -0.95 -16.95
C ALA A 402 37.12 -2.25 -16.62
N SER A 403 36.54 -2.35 -15.41
CA SER A 403 35.77 -3.53 -15.02
C SER A 403 34.51 -3.62 -15.88
N ILE A 404 34.28 -4.80 -16.44
CA ILE A 404 33.01 -5.15 -17.11
C ILE A 404 31.91 -5.56 -16.12
N GLY A 405 32.20 -5.50 -14.82
CA GLY A 405 31.21 -5.78 -13.78
C GLY A 405 30.13 -4.71 -13.75
N ALA A 406 28.88 -5.14 -13.93
CA ALA A 406 27.66 -4.35 -13.78
C ALA A 406 26.78 -5.00 -12.69
N GLY A 407 26.06 -4.19 -11.91
CA GLY A 407 25.27 -4.65 -10.76
C GLY A 407 24.05 -3.81 -10.47
#